data_AF-A0A2H4XD80-F1
#
_entry.id   AF-A0A2H4XD80-F1
#
_cell.length_a   1.000
_cell.length_b   1.000
_cell.length_c   1.000
_cell.angle_alpha   90.00
_cell.angle_beta   90.00
_cell.angle_gamma   90.00
#
_symmetry.space_group_name_H-M   'P 1'
#
loop_
_entity.id
_entity.type
_entity.pdbx_description
1 polymer ?
#
loop_
_entity_poly.entity_id
_entity_poly.type
_entity_poly.pdbx_seq_one_letter_code
_entity_poly.pdbx_strand_id
1 'polypeptide(L)'
;KIKKEWLEVLEETKKNKVLNEKCKKEEEAPRSPVVPDISTNPFKDEEMPDEEEEVDLSLEWIQELPEDLDVCIAQRNFEGAVDLLNKLNSYLEDKPLTHSVKELKAKVDERVRQLTDVLVFELSPDRSLRGGPKATRRAVSQLVRLGQSTKACELFLKNRAAAVHTAIRQLRIEGATLLYIHKLCNVFFTSLLETAKEFEMDFAGNNGCYSAFIVWSRTALKMFVDAFSKQVFDSKESLSTAAECVKVAKEHCKQLSEIGLDLTFILHALLVKDIKAALHSYKDIIIEATKHRNSEEMWRKMNLMTPEALGKLKEEMKNCGVSNFDHYTGDDCWVNLSYTIVAFTKQTMAFLEEALKLYFPELHMVLLESLMEIILVAVQHVDYSLR
;
A
#
# COMPACT_ATOMS: atom_id res chain seq x y z
N LYS A 1 -32.66 20.05 -12.82
CA LYS A 1 -32.16 20.44 -14.16
C LYS A 1 -31.03 19.51 -14.60
N ILE A 2 -29.93 19.43 -13.85
CA ILE A 2 -28.76 18.57 -14.14
C ILE A 2 -29.11 17.10 -14.42
N LYS A 3 -29.98 16.45 -13.62
CA LYS A 3 -30.37 15.04 -13.84
C LYS A 3 -31.07 14.79 -15.19
N LYS A 4 -31.73 15.80 -15.78
CA LYS A 4 -32.44 15.68 -17.05
C LYS A 4 -31.47 15.79 -18.24
N GLU A 5 -30.51 16.70 -18.16
CA GLU A 5 -29.43 16.85 -19.14
C GLU A 5 -28.57 15.57 -19.22
N TRP A 6 -28.25 14.96 -18.08
CA TRP A 6 -27.51 13.69 -18.05
C TRP A 6 -28.26 12.54 -18.71
N LEU A 7 -29.60 12.51 -18.61
CA LEU A 7 -30.42 11.47 -19.25
C LEU A 7 -30.51 11.67 -20.76
N GLU A 8 -30.60 12.92 -21.22
CA GLU A 8 -30.59 13.25 -22.66
C GLU A 8 -29.26 12.85 -23.32
N VAL A 9 -28.12 13.15 -22.67
CA VAL A 9 -26.79 12.74 -23.15
C VAL A 9 -26.66 11.21 -23.23
N LEU A 10 -27.26 10.48 -22.28
CA LEU A 10 -27.23 9.01 -22.25
C LEU A 10 -28.12 8.39 -23.34
N GLU A 11 -29.26 9.00 -23.66
CA GLU A 11 -30.11 8.57 -24.77
C GLU A 11 -29.48 8.86 -26.13
N GLU A 12 -28.81 10.01 -26.27
CA GLU A 12 -28.15 10.43 -27.50
C GLU A 12 -26.92 9.56 -27.81
N THR A 13 -26.10 9.25 -26.79
CA THR A 13 -24.98 8.30 -26.92
C THR A 13 -25.45 6.89 -27.25
N LYS A 14 -26.59 6.46 -26.69
CA LYS A 14 -27.20 5.16 -27.04
C LYS A 14 -27.69 5.12 -28.49
N LYS A 15 -28.33 6.19 -28.99
CA LYS A 15 -28.75 6.30 -30.41
C LYS A 15 -27.55 6.27 -31.36
N ASN A 16 -26.48 6.99 -31.05
CA ASN A 16 -25.27 7.03 -31.88
C ASN A 16 -24.57 5.66 -31.93
N LYS A 17 -24.58 4.91 -30.83
CA LYS A 17 -24.03 3.54 -30.80
C LYS A 17 -24.83 2.57 -31.68
N VAL A 18 -26.17 2.68 -31.66
CA VAL A 18 -27.06 1.86 -32.52
C VAL A 18 -26.91 2.20 -34.00
N LEU A 19 -26.71 3.47 -34.35
CA LEU A 19 -26.42 3.89 -35.73
C LEU A 19 -25.07 3.36 -36.21
N ASN A 20 -24.04 3.41 -35.37
CA ASN A 20 -22.71 2.92 -35.71
C ASN A 20 -22.67 1.39 -35.87
N GLU A 21 -23.45 0.65 -35.05
CA GLU A 21 -23.62 -0.80 -35.21
C GLU A 21 -24.45 -1.17 -36.45
N LYS A 22 -25.38 -0.31 -36.90
CA LYS A 22 -26.10 -0.52 -38.17
C LYS A 22 -25.19 -0.29 -39.38
N CYS A 23 -24.35 0.75 -39.35
CA CYS A 23 -23.39 1.02 -40.43
C CYS A 23 -22.38 -0.12 -40.60
N LYS A 24 -21.85 -0.65 -39.48
CA LYS A 24 -20.94 -1.80 -39.51
C LYS A 24 -21.57 -3.11 -40.00
N LYS A 25 -22.89 -3.26 -39.86
CA LYS A 25 -23.62 -4.44 -40.38
C LYS A 25 -23.98 -4.35 -41.86
N GLU A 26 -23.95 -3.16 -42.46
CA GLU A 26 -24.17 -2.98 -43.91
C GLU A 26 -22.89 -3.15 -44.74
N GLU A 27 -21.70 -3.06 -44.13
CA GLU A 27 -20.40 -3.31 -44.78
C GLU A 27 -20.00 -4.80 -44.82
N GLU A 28 -20.62 -5.67 -44.02
CA GLU A 28 -20.36 -7.12 -43.99
C GLU A 28 -21.51 -7.94 -44.61
N ALA A 29 -21.66 -7.90 -45.92
CA ALA A 29 -22.44 -8.91 -46.66
C ALA A 29 -21.71 -9.33 -47.96
N PRO A 30 -21.62 -10.63 -48.27
CA PRO A 30 -20.77 -11.16 -49.33
C PRO A 30 -21.42 -11.04 -50.71
N ARG A 31 -20.68 -10.54 -51.71
CA ARG A 31 -21.05 -10.66 -53.13
C ARG A 31 -20.36 -11.88 -53.74
N SER A 32 -21.16 -12.84 -54.19
CA SER A 32 -20.77 -14.05 -54.94
C SER A 32 -20.86 -13.81 -56.47
N PRO A 33 -20.28 -14.71 -57.31
CA PRO A 33 -19.69 -14.35 -58.59
C PRO A 33 -20.63 -14.51 -59.79
N VAL A 34 -20.33 -13.77 -60.87
CA VAL A 34 -20.94 -13.95 -62.20
C VAL A 34 -19.80 -14.10 -63.23
N VAL A 35 -19.91 -15.15 -64.06
CA VAL A 35 -19.05 -15.51 -65.21
C VAL A 35 -20.01 -16.02 -66.30
N PRO A 36 -19.72 -15.98 -67.62
CA PRO A 36 -18.74 -15.24 -68.43
C PRO A 36 -19.39 -14.41 -69.57
N ASP A 37 -18.60 -13.61 -70.30
CA ASP A 37 -18.69 -13.67 -71.77
C ASP A 37 -17.36 -13.34 -72.45
N ILE A 38 -17.14 -14.02 -73.57
CA ILE A 38 -15.86 -14.19 -74.29
C ILE A 38 -15.67 -13.07 -75.32
N SER A 39 -14.51 -12.41 -75.34
CA SER A 39 -13.87 -11.99 -76.60
C SER A 39 -12.35 -11.76 -76.46
N THR A 40 -11.59 -12.77 -76.90
CA THR A 40 -10.47 -12.65 -77.86
C THR A 40 -9.34 -11.62 -77.63
N ASN A 41 -8.19 -12.07 -77.10
CA ASN A 41 -6.92 -12.07 -77.85
C ASN A 41 -5.80 -12.89 -77.14
N PRO A 42 -5.23 -13.94 -77.74
CA PRO A 42 -4.36 -14.93 -77.07
C PRO A 42 -2.85 -14.75 -77.35
N PHE A 43 -2.35 -13.52 -77.47
CA PHE A 43 -0.92 -13.26 -77.64
C PHE A 43 -0.50 -11.98 -76.91
N LYS A 44 -0.16 -12.10 -75.63
CA LYS A 44 0.81 -11.21 -74.99
C LYS A 44 1.36 -11.89 -73.74
N ASP A 45 2.44 -12.62 -73.94
CA ASP A 45 3.43 -12.93 -72.92
C ASP A 45 4.03 -11.62 -72.44
N GLU A 46 3.64 -11.15 -71.26
CA GLU A 46 4.45 -10.27 -70.43
C GLU A 46 4.34 -10.79 -68.99
N GLU A 47 5.17 -11.78 -68.68
CA GLU A 47 5.58 -12.07 -67.30
C GLU A 47 6.19 -10.79 -66.72
N MET A 48 5.40 -10.07 -65.93
CA MET A 48 5.89 -9.09 -64.96
C MET A 48 6.03 -9.87 -63.65
N PRO A 49 7.24 -10.15 -63.15
CA PRO A 49 7.37 -10.53 -61.76
C PRO A 49 6.97 -9.29 -60.96
N ASP A 50 5.97 -9.42 -60.09
CA ASP A 50 5.91 -8.60 -58.90
C ASP A 50 7.23 -8.90 -58.16
N GLU A 51 8.23 -8.04 -58.32
CA GLU A 51 9.39 -8.01 -57.45
C GLU A 51 8.86 -7.63 -56.06
N GLU A 52 8.36 -8.63 -55.33
CA GLU A 52 8.36 -8.57 -53.87
C GLU A 52 9.78 -8.19 -53.50
N GLU A 53 9.99 -7.00 -52.92
CA GLU A 53 11.27 -6.64 -52.32
C GLU A 53 11.66 -7.76 -51.35
N GLU A 54 12.47 -8.70 -51.82
CA GLU A 54 12.87 -9.87 -51.06
C GLU A 54 13.75 -9.36 -49.93
N VAL A 55 13.17 -9.35 -48.73
CA VAL A 55 13.90 -9.03 -47.54
C VAL A 55 15.03 -10.04 -47.42
N ASP A 56 16.27 -9.57 -47.52
CA ASP A 56 17.43 -10.45 -47.35
C ASP A 56 17.44 -11.02 -45.92
N LEU A 57 16.98 -12.27 -45.82
CA LEU A 57 16.98 -13.11 -44.62
C LEU A 57 18.10 -14.16 -44.70
N SER A 58 18.97 -14.08 -45.71
CA SER A 58 20.07 -15.03 -45.93
C SER A 58 21.30 -14.74 -45.08
N LEU A 59 21.29 -13.64 -44.33
CA LEU A 59 22.31 -13.33 -43.33
C LEU A 59 22.43 -14.47 -42.30
N GLU A 60 23.63 -15.02 -42.16
CA GLU A 60 23.94 -16.16 -41.27
C GLU A 60 23.42 -15.95 -39.85
N TRP A 61 23.59 -14.74 -39.29
CA TRP A 61 23.12 -14.43 -37.94
C TRP A 61 21.59 -14.50 -37.76
N ILE A 62 20.80 -14.36 -38.84
CA ILE A 62 19.33 -14.48 -38.81
C ILE A 62 18.92 -15.96 -38.82
N GLN A 63 19.67 -16.80 -39.54
CA GLN A 63 19.43 -18.24 -39.60
C GLN A 63 19.83 -18.93 -38.29
N GLU A 64 20.93 -18.49 -37.67
CA GLU A 64 21.42 -19.00 -36.39
C GLU A 64 20.64 -18.46 -35.18
N LEU A 65 19.91 -17.35 -35.35
CA LEU A 65 19.17 -16.67 -34.27
C LEU A 65 18.28 -17.60 -33.42
N PRO A 66 17.47 -18.52 -33.98
CA PRO A 66 16.65 -19.40 -33.16
C PRO A 66 17.48 -20.35 -32.29
N GLU A 67 18.62 -20.83 -32.80
CA GLU A 67 19.54 -21.72 -32.06
C GLU A 67 20.29 -20.93 -30.98
N ASP A 68 20.75 -19.73 -31.30
CA ASP A 68 21.40 -18.81 -30.35
C ASP A 68 20.47 -18.41 -29.20
N LEU A 69 19.18 -18.22 -29.48
CA LEU A 69 18.17 -17.98 -28.44
C LEU A 69 18.01 -19.20 -27.55
N ASP A 70 17.94 -20.41 -28.11
CA ASP A 70 17.86 -21.66 -27.34
C ASP A 70 19.11 -21.84 -26.43
N VAL A 71 20.30 -21.52 -26.94
CA VAL A 71 21.56 -21.53 -26.16
C VAL A 71 21.51 -20.50 -25.03
N CYS A 72 21.09 -19.27 -25.32
CA CYS A 72 20.97 -18.22 -24.30
C CYS A 72 19.97 -18.60 -23.19
N ILE A 73 18.83 -19.18 -23.55
CA ILE A 73 17.82 -19.68 -22.60
C ILE A 73 18.42 -20.80 -21.74
N ALA A 74 19.10 -21.77 -22.35
CA ALA A 74 19.73 -22.88 -21.64
C ALA A 74 20.83 -22.42 -20.67
N GLN A 75 21.61 -21.41 -21.05
CA GLN A 75 22.66 -20.80 -20.21
C GLN A 75 22.12 -19.81 -19.18
N ARG A 76 20.80 -19.52 -19.19
CA ARG A 76 20.17 -18.46 -18.39
C ARG A 76 20.76 -17.06 -18.63
N ASN A 77 21.32 -16.83 -19.82
CA ASN A 77 21.76 -15.51 -20.25
C ASN A 77 20.57 -14.75 -20.87
N PHE A 78 19.66 -14.29 -19.99
CA PHE A 78 18.44 -13.62 -20.45
C PHE A 78 18.71 -12.26 -21.09
N GLU A 79 19.77 -11.57 -20.69
CA GLU A 79 20.16 -10.27 -21.26
C GLU A 79 20.59 -10.43 -22.72
N GLY A 80 21.48 -11.39 -23.00
CA GLY A 80 21.88 -11.71 -24.37
C GLY A 80 20.70 -12.16 -25.26
N ALA A 81 19.77 -12.95 -24.72
CA ALA A 81 18.57 -13.36 -25.46
C ALA A 81 17.70 -12.14 -25.87
N VAL A 82 17.48 -11.20 -24.94
CA VAL A 82 16.69 -9.99 -25.24
C VAL A 82 17.43 -9.03 -26.16
N ASP A 83 18.76 -8.93 -26.07
CA ASP A 83 19.57 -8.11 -26.98
C ASP A 83 19.46 -8.62 -28.43
N LEU A 84 19.50 -9.95 -28.62
CA LEU A 84 19.30 -10.59 -29.92
C LEU A 84 17.91 -10.31 -30.48
N LEU A 85 16.86 -10.38 -29.65
CA LEU A 85 15.49 -10.04 -30.04
C LEU A 85 15.33 -8.57 -30.42
N ASN A 86 15.94 -7.67 -29.66
CA ASN A 86 15.94 -6.24 -29.98
C ASN A 86 16.64 -5.97 -31.31
N LYS A 87 17.79 -6.60 -31.55
CA LYS A 87 18.53 -6.50 -32.82
C LYS A 87 17.70 -6.98 -34.00
N LEU A 88 16.98 -8.10 -33.83
CA LEU A 88 16.05 -8.59 -34.86
C LEU A 88 14.92 -7.59 -35.10
N ASN A 89 14.29 -7.08 -34.04
CA ASN A 89 13.17 -6.15 -34.18
C ASN A 89 13.60 -4.86 -34.89
N SER A 90 14.72 -4.24 -34.51
CA SER A 90 15.25 -3.06 -35.20
C SER A 90 15.65 -3.36 -36.65
N TYR A 91 16.15 -4.56 -36.94
CA TYR A 91 16.43 -4.94 -38.32
C TYR A 91 15.15 -5.06 -39.16
N LEU A 92 14.06 -5.56 -38.57
CA LEU A 92 12.78 -5.78 -39.24
C LEU A 92 11.85 -4.57 -39.26
N GLU A 93 12.18 -3.46 -38.58
CA GLU A 93 11.33 -2.27 -38.49
C GLU A 93 11.11 -1.58 -39.85
N ASP A 94 12.14 -1.55 -40.70
CA ASP A 94 12.12 -0.84 -42.00
C ASP A 94 11.80 -1.75 -43.20
N LYS A 95 11.54 -3.05 -42.97
CA LYS A 95 11.43 -4.07 -44.03
C LYS A 95 9.99 -4.55 -44.25
N PRO A 96 9.57 -4.82 -45.51
CA PRO A 96 8.24 -5.31 -45.80
C PRO A 96 7.97 -6.69 -45.16
N LEU A 97 6.71 -6.94 -44.77
CA LEU A 97 6.29 -8.22 -44.18
C LEU A 97 6.10 -9.30 -45.25
N THR A 98 7.20 -9.81 -45.81
CA THR A 98 7.21 -10.97 -46.72
C THR A 98 6.84 -12.27 -45.99
N HIS A 99 6.41 -13.31 -46.71
CA HIS A 99 6.06 -14.63 -46.13
C HIS A 99 7.20 -15.20 -45.25
N SER A 100 8.44 -15.13 -45.74
CA SER A 100 9.63 -15.61 -45.02
C SER A 100 9.89 -14.85 -43.70
N VAL A 101 9.58 -13.55 -43.66
CA VAL A 101 9.68 -12.73 -42.43
C VAL A 101 8.63 -13.20 -41.40
N LYS A 102 7.43 -13.55 -41.85
CA LYS A 102 6.36 -14.06 -40.96
C LYS A 102 6.72 -15.43 -40.37
N GLU A 103 7.32 -16.31 -41.16
CA GLU A 103 7.78 -17.63 -40.69
C GLU A 103 8.89 -17.51 -39.64
N LEU A 104 9.87 -16.61 -39.88
CA LEU A 104 10.91 -16.33 -38.89
C LEU A 104 10.32 -15.73 -37.61
N LYS A 105 9.42 -14.75 -37.72
CA LYS A 105 8.73 -14.18 -36.55
C LYS A 105 7.99 -15.26 -35.76
N ALA A 106 7.29 -16.18 -36.42
CA ALA A 106 6.59 -17.27 -35.74
C ALA A 106 7.55 -18.20 -34.97
N LYS A 107 8.71 -18.54 -35.55
CA LYS A 107 9.75 -19.34 -34.86
C LYS A 107 10.33 -18.59 -33.67
N VAL A 108 10.62 -17.30 -33.82
CA VAL A 108 11.14 -16.45 -32.75
C VAL A 108 10.11 -16.25 -31.64
N ASP A 109 8.84 -16.02 -31.97
CA ASP A 109 7.75 -15.85 -31.02
C ASP A 109 7.56 -17.08 -30.12
N GLU A 110 7.78 -18.29 -30.65
CA GLU A 110 7.80 -19.52 -29.85
C GLU A 110 8.91 -19.46 -28.77
N ARG A 111 10.12 -19.03 -29.15
CA ARG A 111 11.23 -18.87 -28.20
C ARG A 111 11.01 -17.72 -27.23
N VAL A 112 10.40 -16.61 -27.67
CA VAL A 112 10.00 -15.51 -26.78
C VAL A 112 9.03 -16.01 -25.72
N ARG A 113 8.07 -16.87 -26.10
CA ARG A 113 7.15 -17.50 -25.14
C ARG A 113 7.90 -18.38 -24.14
N GLN A 114 8.82 -19.23 -24.60
CA GLN A 114 9.64 -20.08 -23.74
C GLN A 114 10.52 -19.25 -22.78
N LEU A 115 11.19 -18.21 -23.29
CA LEU A 115 11.97 -17.27 -22.49
C LEU A 115 11.11 -16.58 -21.43
N THR A 116 9.90 -16.14 -21.82
CA THR A 116 8.94 -15.53 -20.90
C THR A 116 8.54 -16.50 -19.80
N ASP A 117 8.25 -17.76 -20.12
CA ASP A 117 7.86 -18.78 -19.14
C ASP A 117 9.00 -19.11 -18.17
N VAL A 118 10.25 -19.17 -18.65
CA VAL A 118 11.43 -19.33 -17.80
C VAL A 118 11.63 -18.13 -16.87
N LEU A 119 11.49 -16.90 -17.39
CA LEU A 119 11.59 -15.68 -16.58
C LEU A 119 10.50 -15.60 -15.51
N VAL A 120 9.26 -15.98 -15.86
CA VAL A 120 8.13 -16.06 -14.91
C VAL A 120 8.40 -17.11 -13.83
N PHE A 121 8.98 -18.24 -14.22
CA PHE A 121 9.37 -19.30 -13.29
C PHE A 121 10.45 -18.82 -12.30
N GLU A 122 11.46 -18.06 -12.74
CA GLU A 122 12.50 -17.50 -11.87
C GLU A 122 11.96 -16.45 -10.88
N LEU A 123 10.93 -15.69 -11.27
CA LEU A 123 10.30 -14.69 -10.42
C LEU A 123 9.32 -15.28 -9.39
N SER A 124 8.96 -16.55 -9.54
CA SER A 124 7.97 -17.19 -8.68
C SER A 124 8.51 -17.38 -7.24
N PRO A 125 7.74 -16.98 -6.22
CA PRO A 125 8.22 -16.93 -4.83
C PRO A 125 8.54 -18.32 -4.24
N ASP A 126 7.93 -19.38 -4.76
CA ASP A 126 8.05 -20.75 -4.19
C ASP A 126 9.36 -21.48 -4.54
N ARG A 127 10.16 -20.99 -5.50
CA ARG A 127 11.33 -21.74 -6.00
C ARG A 127 12.58 -20.93 -6.37
N SER A 128 12.68 -19.64 -5.98
CA SER A 128 13.93 -18.90 -6.11
C SER A 128 14.98 -19.39 -5.10
N LEU A 129 15.49 -20.61 -5.32
CA LEU A 129 16.59 -21.21 -4.56
C LEU A 129 17.96 -20.73 -5.03
N ARG A 130 18.02 -20.02 -6.17
CA ARG A 130 19.28 -19.64 -6.85
C ARG A 130 19.46 -18.15 -7.11
N GLY A 131 18.47 -17.33 -6.81
CA GLY A 131 18.49 -15.92 -7.21
C GLY A 131 18.05 -15.00 -6.09
N GLY A 132 19.00 -14.51 -5.29
CA GLY A 132 18.75 -13.40 -4.36
C GLY A 132 18.22 -12.15 -5.08
N PRO A 133 18.05 -11.01 -4.38
CA PRO A 133 17.39 -9.80 -4.92
C PRO A 133 17.89 -9.33 -6.29
N LYS A 134 19.16 -9.56 -6.60
CA LYS A 134 19.78 -9.24 -7.91
C LYS A 134 19.20 -10.05 -9.08
N ALA A 135 18.87 -11.32 -8.87
CA ALA A 135 18.32 -12.17 -9.92
C ALA A 135 16.87 -11.80 -10.25
N THR A 136 16.06 -11.50 -9.22
CA THR A 136 14.70 -10.98 -9.37
C THR A 136 14.70 -9.70 -10.22
N ARG A 137 15.55 -8.72 -9.87
CA ARG A 137 15.68 -7.48 -10.66
C ARG A 137 16.04 -7.72 -12.12
N ARG A 138 17.04 -8.58 -12.38
CA ARG A 138 17.43 -8.92 -13.75
C ARG A 138 16.27 -9.52 -14.55
N ALA A 139 15.54 -10.46 -13.96
CA ALA A 139 14.41 -11.10 -14.62
C ALA A 139 13.26 -10.11 -14.90
N VAL A 140 12.97 -9.19 -13.97
CA VAL A 140 11.96 -8.13 -14.18
C VAL A 140 12.38 -7.20 -15.33
N SER A 141 13.61 -6.70 -15.32
CA SER A 141 14.13 -5.82 -16.36
C SER A 141 14.04 -6.47 -17.74
N GLN A 142 14.41 -7.75 -17.87
CA GLN A 142 14.28 -8.46 -19.15
C GLN A 142 12.82 -8.64 -19.59
N LEU A 143 11.88 -8.94 -18.68
CA LEU A 143 10.45 -9.01 -19.03
C LEU A 143 9.87 -7.66 -19.46
N VAL A 144 10.32 -6.56 -18.84
CA VAL A 144 9.92 -5.21 -19.25
C VAL A 144 10.43 -4.91 -20.65
N ARG A 145 11.68 -5.26 -20.96
CA ARG A 145 12.27 -5.11 -22.30
C ARG A 145 11.57 -5.94 -23.37
N LEU A 146 11.01 -7.10 -23.00
CA LEU A 146 10.18 -7.94 -23.88
C LEU A 146 8.75 -7.39 -24.11
N GLY A 147 8.41 -6.21 -23.58
CA GLY A 147 7.08 -5.62 -23.69
C GLY A 147 6.03 -6.26 -22.76
N GLN A 148 6.44 -7.16 -21.86
CA GLN A 148 5.57 -7.87 -20.90
C GLN A 148 5.47 -7.13 -19.56
N SER A 149 5.45 -5.79 -19.58
CA SER A 149 5.57 -4.95 -18.38
C SER A 149 4.48 -5.20 -17.34
N THR A 150 3.23 -5.43 -17.76
CA THR A 150 2.11 -5.75 -16.84
C THR A 150 2.36 -7.05 -16.07
N LYS A 151 2.79 -8.10 -16.78
CA LYS A 151 3.09 -9.41 -16.19
C LYS A 151 4.32 -9.34 -15.27
N ALA A 152 5.35 -8.59 -15.69
CA ALA A 152 6.53 -8.32 -14.88
C ALA A 152 6.17 -7.60 -13.58
N CYS A 153 5.32 -6.58 -13.65
CA CYS A 153 4.83 -5.83 -12.50
C CYS A 153 4.08 -6.73 -11.51
N GLU A 154 3.12 -7.52 -11.99
CA GLU A 154 2.35 -8.43 -11.14
C GLU A 154 3.27 -9.43 -10.39
N LEU A 155 4.21 -10.05 -11.11
CA LEU A 155 5.14 -11.02 -10.53
C LEU A 155 6.13 -10.38 -9.55
N PHE A 156 6.65 -9.19 -9.89
CA PHE A 156 7.51 -8.42 -9.00
C PHE A 156 6.80 -8.11 -7.67
N LEU A 157 5.58 -7.58 -7.74
CA LEU A 157 4.82 -7.22 -6.54
C LEU A 157 4.43 -8.46 -5.73
N LYS A 158 4.10 -9.59 -6.38
CA LYS A 158 3.82 -10.87 -5.71
C LYS A 158 5.06 -11.41 -4.98
N ASN A 159 6.22 -11.35 -5.62
CA ASN A 159 7.50 -11.74 -5.02
C ASN A 159 7.81 -10.86 -3.80
N ARG A 160 7.66 -9.53 -3.94
CA ARG A 160 7.86 -8.56 -2.85
C ARG A 160 6.86 -8.73 -1.71
N ALA A 161 5.60 -9.04 -2.00
CA ALA A 161 4.61 -9.38 -0.97
C ALA A 161 5.03 -10.59 -0.14
N ALA A 162 5.51 -11.65 -0.80
CA ALA A 162 6.01 -12.84 -0.11
C ALA A 162 7.26 -12.56 0.74
N ALA A 163 8.18 -11.74 0.22
CA ALA A 163 9.38 -11.33 0.94
C ALA A 163 9.04 -10.51 2.20
N VAL A 164 8.19 -9.49 2.08
CA VAL A 164 7.72 -8.66 3.21
C VAL A 164 7.01 -9.52 4.26
N HIS A 165 6.10 -10.39 3.82
CA HIS A 165 5.36 -11.28 4.73
C HIS A 165 6.32 -12.21 5.50
N THR A 166 7.32 -12.77 4.80
CA THR A 166 8.33 -13.63 5.42
C THR A 166 9.19 -12.86 6.43
N ALA A 167 9.62 -11.65 6.08
CA ALA A 167 10.43 -10.79 6.95
C ALA A 167 9.67 -10.41 8.24
N ILE A 168 8.38 -10.05 8.13
CA ILE A 168 7.52 -9.79 9.29
C ILE A 168 7.35 -11.05 10.15
N ARG A 169 7.10 -12.21 9.52
CA ARG A 169 6.89 -13.48 10.24
C ARG A 169 8.15 -13.99 10.96
N GLN A 170 9.33 -13.72 10.41
CA GLN A 170 10.61 -14.08 11.02
C GLN A 170 10.99 -13.17 12.19
N LEU A 171 10.33 -12.01 12.33
CA LEU A 171 10.58 -11.09 13.42
C LEU A 171 10.12 -11.73 14.74
N ARG A 172 11.09 -11.99 15.62
CA ARG A 172 10.80 -12.51 16.95
C ARG A 172 10.17 -11.43 17.83
N ILE A 173 9.10 -11.82 18.53
CA ILE A 173 8.49 -11.01 19.58
C ILE A 173 9.34 -11.18 20.83
N GLU A 174 10.21 -10.20 21.10
CA GLU A 174 11.14 -10.22 22.24
C GLU A 174 11.22 -8.83 22.86
N GLY A 175 11.19 -8.79 24.20
CA GLY A 175 11.31 -7.56 24.99
C GLY A 175 10.01 -6.77 25.12
N ALA A 176 10.15 -5.49 25.44
CA ALA A 176 9.02 -4.57 25.59
C ALA A 176 8.31 -4.33 24.24
N THR A 177 6.98 -4.17 24.27
CA THR A 177 6.15 -3.95 23.08
C THR A 177 6.68 -2.83 22.18
N LEU A 178 7.07 -1.68 22.75
CA LEU A 178 7.63 -0.56 21.98
C LEU A 178 8.90 -0.94 21.20
N LEU A 179 9.79 -1.75 21.79
CA LEU A 179 11.03 -2.19 21.12
C LEU A 179 10.72 -3.12 19.95
N TYR A 180 9.76 -4.03 20.11
CA TYR A 180 9.30 -4.87 19.01
C TYR A 180 8.70 -4.02 17.88
N ILE A 181 7.86 -3.02 18.22
CA ILE A 181 7.22 -2.16 17.23
C ILE A 181 8.23 -1.33 16.44
N HIS A 182 9.28 -0.80 17.07
CA HIS A 182 10.38 -0.16 16.34
C HIS A 182 11.02 -1.10 15.31
N LYS A 183 11.28 -2.36 15.69
CA LYS A 183 11.84 -3.35 14.75
C LYS A 183 10.86 -3.67 13.63
N LEU A 184 9.58 -3.85 13.94
CA LEU A 184 8.53 -4.13 12.96
C LEU A 184 8.39 -3.00 11.95
N CYS A 185 8.33 -1.74 12.42
CA CYS A 185 8.31 -0.56 11.57
C CYS A 185 9.55 -0.50 10.69
N ASN A 186 10.74 -0.63 11.25
CA ASN A 186 11.99 -0.61 10.48
C ASN A 186 12.01 -1.65 9.37
N VAL A 187 11.66 -2.91 9.68
CA VAL A 187 11.66 -4.00 8.70
C VAL A 187 10.66 -3.71 7.58
N PHE A 188 9.43 -3.33 7.92
CA PHE A 188 8.38 -3.09 6.93
C PHE A 188 8.65 -1.86 6.06
N PHE A 189 8.87 -0.69 6.68
CA PHE A 189 9.02 0.57 5.95
C PHE A 189 10.32 0.64 5.14
N THR A 190 11.41 0.03 5.61
CA THR A 190 12.64 -0.08 4.82
C THR A 190 12.41 -0.97 3.59
N SER A 191 11.76 -2.12 3.75
CA SER A 191 11.46 -3.01 2.63
C SER A 191 10.51 -2.36 1.61
N LEU A 192 9.52 -1.58 2.09
CA LEU A 192 8.62 -0.82 1.24
C LEU A 192 9.36 0.28 0.46
N LEU A 193 10.26 1.01 1.12
CA LEU A 193 11.11 2.04 0.51
C LEU A 193 12.04 1.46 -0.56
N GLU A 194 12.70 0.34 -0.27
CA GLU A 194 13.53 -0.39 -1.24
C GLU A 194 12.70 -0.85 -2.44
N THR A 195 11.50 -1.38 -2.18
CA THR A 195 10.61 -1.84 -3.25
C THR A 195 10.15 -0.68 -4.13
N ALA A 196 9.83 0.47 -3.54
CA ALA A 196 9.43 1.66 -4.29
C ALA A 196 10.56 2.17 -5.20
N LYS A 197 11.80 2.25 -4.68
CA LYS A 197 12.97 2.67 -5.46
C LYS A 197 13.24 1.72 -6.63
N GLU A 198 13.17 0.41 -6.38
CA GLU A 198 13.35 -0.57 -7.46
C GLU A 198 12.21 -0.52 -8.49
N PHE A 199 10.97 -0.31 -8.03
CA PHE A 199 9.83 -0.16 -8.91
C PHE A 199 9.96 1.05 -9.83
N GLU A 200 10.41 2.19 -9.28
CA GLU A 200 10.66 3.40 -10.06
C GLU A 200 11.76 3.15 -11.12
N MET A 201 12.84 2.45 -10.76
CA MET A 201 13.91 2.11 -11.71
C MET A 201 13.46 1.19 -12.84
N ASP A 202 12.73 0.11 -12.53
CA ASP A 202 12.37 -0.92 -13.50
C ASP A 202 11.15 -0.53 -14.35
N PHE A 203 10.29 0.40 -13.87
CA PHE A 203 9.02 0.77 -14.51
C PHE A 203 8.87 2.26 -14.84
N ALA A 204 9.94 3.06 -14.85
CA ALA A 204 9.93 4.51 -15.12
C ALA A 204 9.12 4.95 -16.36
N GLY A 205 9.06 4.12 -17.41
CA GLY A 205 8.31 4.40 -18.65
C GLY A 205 6.89 3.82 -18.71
N ASN A 206 6.46 3.03 -17.72
CA ASN A 206 5.25 2.22 -17.76
C ASN A 206 4.19 2.71 -16.76
N ASN A 207 3.58 3.87 -17.04
CA ASN A 207 2.63 4.55 -16.16
C ASN A 207 1.47 3.65 -15.65
N GLY A 208 1.03 2.67 -16.47
CA GLY A 208 -0.01 1.73 -16.07
C GLY A 208 0.33 0.89 -14.84
N CYS A 209 1.62 0.61 -14.59
CA CYS A 209 2.08 -0.25 -13.51
C CYS A 209 2.01 0.43 -12.13
N TYR A 210 2.10 1.76 -12.07
CA TYR A 210 2.07 2.51 -10.80
C TYR A 210 0.75 2.32 -10.05
N SER A 211 -0.37 2.19 -10.76
CA SER A 211 -1.66 1.89 -10.13
C SER A 211 -1.64 0.55 -9.37
N ALA A 212 -1.01 -0.48 -9.95
CA ALA A 212 -0.83 -1.78 -9.32
C ALA A 212 0.11 -1.69 -8.11
N PHE A 213 1.18 -0.90 -8.20
CA PHE A 213 2.07 -0.62 -7.07
C PHE A 213 1.32 -0.02 -5.89
N ILE A 214 0.49 1.01 -6.11
CA ILE A 214 -0.31 1.63 -5.03
C ILE A 214 -1.29 0.63 -4.38
N VAL A 215 -1.96 -0.20 -5.18
CA VAL A 215 -2.85 -1.26 -4.66
C VAL A 215 -2.08 -2.27 -3.82
N TRP A 216 -0.88 -2.65 -4.27
CA TRP A 216 0.01 -3.51 -3.51
C TRP A 216 0.48 -2.85 -2.21
N SER A 217 0.93 -1.60 -2.24
CA SER A 217 1.38 -0.86 -1.05
C SER A 217 0.29 -0.76 0.00
N ARG A 218 -0.96 -0.53 -0.40
CA ARG A 218 -2.12 -0.55 0.49
C ARG A 218 -2.32 -1.93 1.14
N THR A 219 -2.18 -2.99 0.37
CA THR A 219 -2.34 -4.37 0.86
C THR A 219 -1.20 -4.76 1.81
N ALA A 220 0.03 -4.37 1.48
CA ALA A 220 1.20 -4.57 2.33
C ALA A 220 1.07 -3.79 3.64
N LEU A 221 0.61 -2.53 3.59
CA LEU A 221 0.35 -1.72 4.79
C LEU A 221 -0.74 -2.33 5.66
N LYS A 222 -1.79 -2.88 5.07
CA LYS A 222 -2.82 -3.60 5.82
C LYS A 222 -2.24 -4.80 6.59
N MET A 223 -1.41 -5.63 5.94
CA MET A 223 -0.72 -6.74 6.60
C MET A 223 0.14 -6.26 7.77
N PHE A 224 0.87 -5.16 7.59
CA PHE A 224 1.63 -4.53 8.67
C PHE A 224 0.72 -4.09 9.82
N VAL A 225 -0.38 -3.38 9.54
CA VAL A 225 -1.31 -2.92 10.57
C VAL A 225 -1.97 -4.09 11.31
N ASP A 226 -2.29 -5.19 10.61
CA ASP A 226 -2.83 -6.39 11.25
C ASP A 226 -1.84 -7.01 12.25
N ALA A 227 -0.54 -7.00 11.94
CA ALA A 227 0.51 -7.48 12.85
C ALA A 227 0.76 -6.49 14.01
N PHE A 228 0.81 -5.20 13.69
CA PHE A 228 0.95 -4.11 14.66
C PHE A 228 -0.19 -4.14 15.69
N SER A 229 -1.43 -4.24 15.23
CA SER A 229 -2.62 -4.09 16.09
C SER A 229 -2.75 -5.24 17.07
N LYS A 230 -2.39 -6.46 16.66
CA LYS A 230 -2.31 -7.62 17.58
C LYS A 230 -1.33 -7.38 18.72
N GLN A 231 -0.20 -6.73 18.45
CA GLN A 231 0.81 -6.53 19.48
C GLN A 231 0.54 -5.30 20.35
N VAL A 232 -0.15 -4.29 19.83
CA VAL A 232 -0.37 -3.01 20.53
C VAL A 232 -1.73 -2.96 21.23
N PHE A 233 -2.78 -3.48 20.62
CA PHE A 233 -4.15 -3.34 21.12
C PHE A 233 -4.70 -4.63 21.75
N ASP A 234 -4.37 -5.82 21.23
CA ASP A 234 -4.87 -7.09 21.82
C ASP A 234 -4.13 -7.49 23.11
N SER A 235 -2.92 -6.98 23.31
CA SER A 235 -2.02 -7.26 24.44
C SER A 235 -2.40 -6.55 25.75
N LYS A 236 -3.50 -5.77 25.76
CA LYS A 236 -3.96 -4.96 26.92
C LYS A 236 -2.89 -4.00 27.45
N GLU A 237 -2.06 -3.48 26.57
CA GLU A 237 -1.06 -2.47 26.90
C GLU A 237 -1.71 -1.16 27.37
N SER A 238 -0.92 -0.33 28.08
CA SER A 238 -1.39 0.98 28.51
C SER A 238 -1.66 1.90 27.32
N LEU A 239 -2.60 2.85 27.49
CA LEU A 239 -2.89 3.85 26.44
C LEU A 239 -1.64 4.65 26.05
N SER A 240 -0.74 4.90 27.01
CA SER A 240 0.54 5.58 26.77
C SER A 240 1.47 4.75 25.87
N THR A 241 1.63 3.44 26.16
CA THR A 241 2.39 2.53 25.30
C THR A 241 1.82 2.51 23.89
N ALA A 242 0.49 2.43 23.76
CA ALA A 242 -0.18 2.43 22.46
C ALA A 242 0.02 3.74 21.69
N ALA A 243 -0.06 4.89 22.38
CA ALA A 243 0.18 6.21 21.80
C ALA A 243 1.60 6.34 21.24
N GLU A 244 2.62 5.92 22.00
CA GLU A 244 4.01 5.93 21.52
C GLU A 244 4.22 4.97 20.34
N CYS A 245 3.64 3.77 20.38
CA CYS A 245 3.72 2.82 19.26
C CYS A 245 3.09 3.38 17.97
N VAL A 246 1.91 4.01 18.08
CA VAL A 246 1.23 4.64 16.94
C VAL A 246 2.04 5.82 16.41
N LYS A 247 2.64 6.63 17.29
CA LYS A 247 3.52 7.73 16.90
C LYS A 247 4.71 7.23 16.07
N VAL A 248 5.39 6.19 16.52
CA VAL A 248 6.50 5.57 15.79
C VAL A 248 6.06 5.10 14.40
N ALA A 249 4.91 4.41 14.30
CA ALA A 249 4.38 3.96 13.01
C ALA A 249 4.05 5.15 12.08
N LYS A 250 3.48 6.24 12.60
CA LYS A 250 3.20 7.46 11.83
C LYS A 250 4.48 8.13 11.32
N GLU A 251 5.52 8.23 12.16
CA GLU A 251 6.80 8.83 11.80
C GLU A 251 7.48 8.06 10.64
N HIS A 252 7.54 6.73 10.73
CA HIS A 252 8.07 5.91 9.64
C HIS A 252 7.22 6.00 8.36
N CYS A 253 5.89 6.02 8.49
CA CYS A 253 5.00 6.17 7.34
C CYS A 253 5.21 7.51 6.63
N LYS A 254 5.50 8.59 7.37
CA LYS A 254 5.76 9.92 6.82
C LYS A 254 7.05 9.97 6.01
N GLN A 255 8.05 9.16 6.34
CA GLN A 255 9.30 9.08 5.56
C GLN A 255 9.06 8.61 4.12
N LEU A 256 8.00 7.82 3.87
CA LEU A 256 7.62 7.41 2.52
C LEU A 256 7.16 8.61 1.65
N SER A 257 6.71 9.70 2.26
CA SER A 257 6.33 10.90 1.51
C SER A 257 7.51 11.56 0.80
N GLU A 258 8.75 11.33 1.26
CA GLU A 258 9.97 11.84 0.61
C GLU A 258 10.19 11.24 -0.78
N ILE A 259 9.68 10.03 -1.03
CA ILE A 259 9.70 9.36 -2.35
C ILE A 259 8.36 9.47 -3.09
N GLY A 260 7.49 10.38 -2.68
CA GLY A 260 6.18 10.60 -3.32
C GLY A 260 5.10 9.56 -2.97
N LEU A 261 5.32 8.71 -1.97
CA LEU A 261 4.35 7.70 -1.52
C LEU A 261 3.74 8.10 -0.16
N ASP A 262 2.63 8.84 -0.18
CA ASP A 262 1.87 9.15 1.04
C ASP A 262 0.83 8.07 1.34
N LEU A 263 1.06 7.32 2.42
CA LEU A 263 0.14 6.32 2.96
C LEU A 263 -0.42 6.68 4.33
N THR A 264 -0.16 7.89 4.84
CA THR A 264 -0.55 8.29 6.20
C THR A 264 -2.07 8.23 6.40
N PHE A 265 -2.85 8.64 5.40
CA PHE A 265 -4.31 8.54 5.46
C PHE A 265 -4.81 7.08 5.50
N ILE A 266 -4.11 6.16 4.83
CA ILE A 266 -4.45 4.73 4.85
C ILE A 266 -4.10 4.14 6.22
N LEU A 267 -2.94 4.49 6.77
CA LEU A 267 -2.54 4.09 8.11
C LEU A 267 -3.58 4.53 9.15
N HIS A 268 -4.03 5.79 9.10
CA HIS A 268 -5.09 6.30 9.97
C HIS A 268 -6.40 5.53 9.79
N ALA A 269 -6.83 5.32 8.54
CA ALA A 269 -8.07 4.60 8.24
C ALA A 269 -8.05 3.14 8.72
N LEU A 270 -6.89 2.48 8.72
CA LEU A 270 -6.74 1.12 9.22
C LEU A 270 -6.72 1.07 10.75
N LEU A 271 -6.06 2.04 11.41
CA LEU A 271 -5.92 2.07 12.87
C LEU A 271 -7.12 2.67 13.61
N VAL A 272 -8.01 3.40 12.92
CA VAL A 272 -9.11 4.14 13.56
C VAL A 272 -10.00 3.27 14.45
N LYS A 273 -10.29 2.04 14.02
CA LYS A 273 -11.15 1.14 14.78
C LYS A 273 -10.49 0.74 16.11
N ASP A 274 -9.21 0.38 16.06
CA ASP A 274 -8.48 -0.12 17.22
C ASP A 274 -8.18 1.01 18.21
N ILE A 275 -7.83 2.20 17.71
CA ILE A 275 -7.65 3.39 18.56
C ILE A 275 -8.97 3.77 19.24
N LYS A 276 -10.11 3.75 18.54
CA LYS A 276 -11.42 4.01 19.16
C LYS A 276 -11.73 3.02 20.27
N ALA A 277 -11.48 1.73 20.03
CA ALA A 277 -11.68 0.69 21.04
C ALA A 277 -10.77 0.89 22.27
N ALA A 278 -9.51 1.25 22.05
CA ALA A 278 -8.57 1.54 23.13
C ALA A 278 -9.00 2.76 23.97
N LEU A 279 -9.44 3.84 23.32
CA LEU A 279 -9.94 5.04 24.00
C LEU A 279 -11.18 4.73 24.85
N HIS A 280 -12.15 3.99 24.32
CA HIS A 280 -13.34 3.59 25.08
C HIS A 280 -12.99 2.69 26.27
N SER A 281 -12.16 1.67 26.05
CA SER A 281 -11.72 0.76 27.11
C SER A 281 -11.02 1.52 28.24
N TYR A 282 -10.14 2.45 27.89
CA TYR A 282 -9.42 3.24 28.89
C TYR A 282 -10.31 4.25 29.60
N LYS A 283 -11.25 4.88 28.89
CA LYS A 283 -12.31 5.70 29.48
C LYS A 283 -13.11 4.91 30.52
N ASP A 284 -13.54 3.69 30.21
CA ASP A 284 -14.29 2.84 31.14
C ASP A 284 -13.46 2.50 32.39
N ILE A 285 -12.17 2.19 32.23
CA ILE A 285 -11.24 1.98 33.36
C ILE A 285 -11.17 3.22 34.26
N ILE A 286 -11.10 4.42 33.69
CA ILE A 286 -11.07 5.68 34.45
C ILE A 286 -12.37 5.90 35.21
N ILE A 287 -13.51 5.65 34.56
CA ILE A 287 -14.84 5.81 35.15
C ILE A 287 -14.99 4.86 36.35
N GLU A 288 -14.65 3.58 36.20
CA GLU A 288 -14.77 2.61 37.28
C GLU A 288 -13.80 2.89 38.44
N ALA A 289 -12.56 3.27 38.15
CA ALA A 289 -11.61 3.70 39.17
C ALA A 289 -12.09 4.96 39.93
N THR A 290 -12.74 5.88 39.22
CA THR A 290 -13.32 7.09 39.82
C THR A 290 -14.51 6.76 40.71
N LYS A 291 -15.46 5.94 40.25
CA LYS A 291 -16.60 5.48 41.06
C LYS A 291 -16.15 4.76 42.33
N HIS A 292 -15.14 3.90 42.23
CA HIS A 292 -14.59 3.20 43.39
C HIS A 292 -14.08 4.19 44.44
N ARG A 293 -13.21 5.14 44.05
CA ARG A 293 -12.69 6.17 44.96
C ARG A 293 -13.79 7.03 45.56
N ASN A 294 -14.79 7.39 44.76
CA ASN A 294 -15.93 8.20 45.20
C ASN A 294 -16.79 7.49 46.26
N SER A 295 -16.82 6.15 46.29
CA SER A 295 -17.58 5.40 47.31
C SER A 295 -16.97 5.47 48.71
N GLU A 296 -15.68 5.81 48.81
CA GLU A 296 -14.93 5.95 50.07
C GLU A 296 -14.67 7.42 50.44
N GLU A 297 -15.26 8.37 49.69
CA GLU A 297 -15.00 9.79 49.86
C GLU A 297 -15.70 10.38 51.10
N MET A 298 -14.96 11.23 51.82
CA MET A 298 -15.39 11.93 53.04
C MET A 298 -15.28 13.46 52.93
N TRP A 299 -14.89 13.99 51.77
CA TRP A 299 -14.72 15.42 51.46
C TRP A 299 -13.77 16.16 52.40
N ARG A 300 -12.71 15.48 52.85
CA ARG A 300 -11.73 16.03 53.78
C ARG A 300 -10.54 16.62 53.04
N LYS A 301 -9.97 17.68 53.60
CA LYS A 301 -8.65 18.18 53.18
C LYS A 301 -7.61 17.06 53.27
N MET A 302 -6.75 16.96 52.27
CA MET A 302 -5.69 15.95 52.24
C MET A 302 -4.47 16.46 53.01
N ASN A 303 -3.92 15.60 53.87
CA ASN A 303 -2.64 15.83 54.54
C ASN A 303 -1.59 14.88 53.93
N LEU A 304 -0.54 15.44 53.33
CA LEU A 304 0.54 14.68 52.70
C LEU A 304 1.67 14.29 53.66
N MET A 305 1.47 14.56 54.96
CA MET A 305 2.39 14.29 56.08
C MET A 305 3.67 15.12 56.06
N THR A 306 4.25 15.43 54.90
CA THR A 306 5.47 16.22 54.78
C THR A 306 5.39 17.32 53.71
N PRO A 307 6.08 18.46 53.89
CA PRO A 307 6.17 19.52 52.89
C PRO A 307 6.81 19.05 51.57
N GLU A 308 7.73 18.09 51.62
CA GLU A 308 8.38 17.53 50.43
C GLU A 308 7.39 16.75 49.56
N ALA A 309 6.45 16.02 50.18
CA ALA A 309 5.41 15.31 49.45
C ALA A 309 4.44 16.29 48.77
N LEU A 310 4.14 17.42 49.41
CA LEU A 310 3.39 18.52 48.80
C LEU A 310 4.14 19.14 47.62
N GLY A 311 5.45 19.37 47.76
CA GLY A 311 6.30 19.84 46.68
C GLY A 311 6.26 18.91 45.46
N LYS A 312 6.38 17.59 45.68
CA LYS A 312 6.27 16.59 44.61
C LYS A 312 4.90 16.61 43.93
N LEU A 313 3.81 16.68 44.70
CA LEU A 313 2.47 16.76 44.10
C LEU A 313 2.28 18.03 43.27
N LYS A 314 2.79 19.18 43.73
CA LYS A 314 2.75 20.43 42.96
C LYS A 314 3.48 20.29 41.63
N GLU A 315 4.66 19.67 41.64
CA GLU A 315 5.43 19.40 40.42
C GLU A 315 4.68 18.45 39.47
N GLU A 316 4.12 17.37 39.99
CA GLU A 316 3.31 16.43 39.20
C GLU A 316 2.08 17.12 38.58
N MET A 317 1.34 17.93 39.35
CA MET A 317 0.18 18.67 38.84
C MET A 317 0.57 19.66 37.75
N LYS A 318 1.71 20.34 37.91
CA LYS A 318 2.27 21.23 36.90
C LYS A 318 2.66 20.47 35.63
N ASN A 319 3.29 19.31 35.76
CA ASN A 319 3.67 18.45 34.63
C ASN A 319 2.46 17.92 33.87
N CYS A 320 1.34 17.66 34.56
CA CYS A 320 0.06 17.32 33.94
C CYS A 320 -0.72 18.53 33.39
N GLY A 321 -0.14 19.74 33.37
CA GLY A 321 -0.75 20.95 32.79
C GLY A 321 -1.59 21.80 33.75
N VAL A 322 -1.64 21.47 35.04
CA VAL A 322 -2.35 22.26 36.07
C VAL A 322 -1.37 23.19 36.78
N SER A 323 -1.14 24.37 36.19
CA SER A 323 -0.14 25.33 36.64
C SER A 323 -0.53 26.15 37.88
N ASN A 324 -1.82 26.23 38.20
CA ASN A 324 -2.36 27.02 39.32
C ASN A 324 -2.73 26.16 40.55
N PHE A 325 -2.14 24.97 40.68
CA PHE A 325 -2.44 24.05 41.78
C PHE A 325 -2.11 24.65 43.16
N ASP A 326 -1.13 25.56 43.24
CA ASP A 326 -0.73 26.24 44.47
C ASP A 326 -1.89 26.96 45.18
N HIS A 327 -2.86 27.49 44.43
CA HIS A 327 -4.03 28.18 45.00
C HIS A 327 -4.92 27.26 45.84
N TYR A 328 -4.80 25.94 45.64
CA TYR A 328 -5.55 24.93 46.35
C TYR A 328 -4.75 24.28 47.48
N THR A 329 -3.54 24.78 47.78
CA THR A 329 -2.69 24.27 48.86
C THR A 329 -2.85 25.13 50.12
N GLY A 330 -2.76 24.50 51.29
CA GLY A 330 -2.82 25.14 52.60
C GLY A 330 -1.44 25.23 53.25
N ASP A 331 -1.42 25.49 54.55
CA ASP A 331 -0.18 25.57 55.32
C ASP A 331 0.54 24.20 55.41
N ASP A 332 1.88 24.25 55.46
CA ASP A 332 2.80 23.11 55.59
C ASP A 332 2.60 22.00 54.53
N CYS A 333 1.88 20.94 54.88
CA CYS A 333 1.69 19.71 54.09
C CYS A 333 0.23 19.46 53.71
N TRP A 334 -0.64 20.46 53.86
CA TRP A 334 -2.07 20.36 53.58
C TRP A 334 -2.45 20.78 52.16
N VAL A 335 -3.42 20.07 51.59
CA VAL A 335 -4.12 20.42 50.36
C VAL A 335 -5.59 20.65 50.69
N ASN A 336 -6.14 21.80 50.26
CA ASN A 336 -7.52 22.20 50.50
C ASN A 336 -8.54 21.46 49.61
N LEU A 337 -8.12 20.40 48.93
CA LEU A 337 -8.93 19.50 48.11
C LEU A 337 -8.91 18.11 48.71
N SER A 338 -9.95 17.33 48.43
CA SER A 338 -9.95 15.92 48.76
C SER A 338 -9.05 15.11 47.84
N TYR A 339 -8.65 13.94 48.32
CA TYR A 339 -7.82 13.01 47.56
C TYR A 339 -8.48 12.61 46.23
N THR A 340 -9.81 12.38 46.22
CA THR A 340 -10.49 11.91 45.00
C THR A 340 -10.48 12.97 43.89
N ILE A 341 -10.64 14.25 44.22
CA ILE A 341 -10.58 15.36 43.25
C ILE A 341 -9.17 15.49 42.64
N VAL A 342 -8.12 15.38 43.46
CA VAL A 342 -6.74 15.41 42.98
C VAL A 342 -6.47 14.21 42.08
N ALA A 343 -6.84 13.00 42.51
CA ALA A 343 -6.65 11.77 41.75
C ALA A 343 -7.43 11.78 40.42
N PHE A 344 -8.67 12.24 40.44
CA PHE A 344 -9.51 12.41 39.26
C PHE A 344 -8.90 13.39 38.25
N THR A 345 -8.43 14.55 38.74
CA THR A 345 -7.79 15.57 37.89
C THR A 345 -6.57 15.00 37.20
N LYS A 346 -5.65 14.37 37.95
CA LYS A 346 -4.46 13.74 37.39
C LYS A 346 -4.80 12.68 36.33
N GLN A 347 -5.77 11.81 36.62
CA GLN A 347 -6.15 10.74 35.70
C GLN A 347 -6.82 11.26 34.43
N THR A 348 -7.65 12.30 34.54
CA THR A 348 -8.31 12.94 33.39
C THR A 348 -7.29 13.67 32.51
N MET A 349 -6.34 14.39 33.11
CA MET A 349 -5.28 15.07 32.37
C MET A 349 -4.35 14.07 31.66
N ALA A 350 -3.96 13.00 32.34
CA ALA A 350 -3.15 11.93 31.73
C ALA A 350 -3.88 11.26 30.54
N PHE A 351 -5.18 11.00 30.68
CA PHE A 351 -5.98 10.48 29.56
C PHE A 351 -6.01 11.43 28.37
N LEU A 352 -6.27 12.73 28.63
CA LEU A 352 -6.32 13.75 27.59
C LEU A 352 -4.98 13.84 26.85
N GLU A 353 -3.86 13.86 27.58
CA GLU A 353 -2.52 13.92 26.97
C GLU A 353 -2.26 12.74 26.02
N GLU A 354 -2.49 11.51 26.49
CA GLU A 354 -2.24 10.31 25.67
C GLU A 354 -3.23 10.20 24.50
N ALA A 355 -4.50 10.59 24.72
CA ALA A 355 -5.50 10.57 23.67
C ALA A 355 -5.26 11.65 22.60
N LEU A 356 -4.68 12.80 22.95
CA LEU A 356 -4.27 13.84 22.01
C LEU A 356 -3.09 13.39 21.14
N LYS A 357 -2.15 12.59 21.66
CA LYS A 357 -1.08 11.99 20.82
C LYS A 357 -1.65 11.08 19.71
N LEU A 358 -2.80 10.46 19.99
CA LEU A 358 -3.50 9.58 19.05
C LEU A 358 -4.42 10.34 18.08
N TYR A 359 -4.66 11.64 18.32
CA TYR A 359 -5.70 12.43 17.63
C TYR A 359 -5.54 12.51 16.11
N PHE A 360 -6.68 12.41 15.43
CA PHE A 360 -6.94 12.82 14.04
C PHE A 360 -8.45 13.05 13.88
N PRO A 361 -8.92 13.78 12.83
CA PRO A 361 -10.30 14.28 12.74
C PRO A 361 -11.40 13.23 12.98
N GLU A 362 -11.22 12.01 12.51
CA GLU A 362 -12.17 10.91 12.64
C GLU A 362 -12.34 10.39 14.09
N LEU A 363 -11.44 10.78 15.00
CA LEU A 363 -11.49 10.48 16.44
C LEU A 363 -12.11 11.62 17.26
N HIS A 364 -12.38 12.78 16.67
CA HIS A 364 -12.80 13.98 17.40
C HIS A 364 -14.01 13.74 18.31
N MET A 365 -15.09 13.17 17.76
CA MET A 365 -16.30 12.89 18.54
C MET A 365 -16.06 11.86 19.64
N VAL A 366 -15.28 10.81 19.37
CA VAL A 366 -14.96 9.76 20.35
C VAL A 366 -14.17 10.33 21.52
N LEU A 367 -13.19 11.19 21.25
CA LEU A 367 -12.43 11.88 22.29
C LEU A 367 -13.33 12.78 23.14
N LEU A 368 -14.17 13.59 22.48
CA LEU A 368 -15.06 14.53 23.16
C LEU A 368 -16.09 13.82 24.04
N GLU A 369 -16.75 12.79 23.51
CA GLU A 369 -17.72 11.97 24.25
C GLU A 369 -17.06 11.27 25.43
N SER A 370 -15.87 10.70 25.22
CA SER A 370 -15.12 10.05 26.31
C SER A 370 -14.77 11.01 27.44
N LEU A 371 -14.29 12.21 27.12
CA LEU A 371 -13.99 13.25 28.12
C LEU A 371 -15.26 13.72 28.83
N MET A 372 -16.35 13.94 28.08
CA MET A 372 -17.63 14.35 28.65
C MET A 372 -18.14 13.33 29.65
N GLU A 373 -18.11 12.04 29.32
CA GLU A 373 -18.54 10.96 30.22
C GLU A 373 -17.67 10.87 31.48
N ILE A 374 -16.34 10.98 31.35
CA ILE A 374 -15.41 11.00 32.50
C ILE A 374 -15.76 12.16 33.45
N ILE A 375 -15.97 13.37 32.90
CA ILE A 375 -16.32 14.56 33.68
C ILE A 375 -17.70 14.43 34.31
N LEU A 376 -18.67 13.88 33.59
CA LEU A 376 -20.05 13.69 34.07
C LEU A 376 -20.07 12.86 35.37
N VAL A 377 -19.26 11.80 35.45
CA VAL A 377 -19.18 10.94 36.64
C VAL A 377 -18.70 11.73 37.87
N ALA A 378 -17.72 12.62 37.71
CA ALA A 378 -17.26 13.47 38.80
C ALA A 378 -18.33 14.50 39.21
N VAL A 379 -19.00 15.14 38.25
CA VAL A 379 -20.06 16.12 38.53
C VAL A 379 -21.24 15.47 39.26
N GLN A 380 -21.66 14.27 38.84
CA GLN A 380 -22.74 13.53 39.49
C GLN A 380 -22.40 13.17 40.94
N HIS A 381 -21.15 12.82 41.23
CA HIS A 381 -20.73 12.52 42.59
C HIS A 381 -20.74 13.77 43.48
N VAL A 382 -20.31 14.92 42.96
CA VAL A 382 -20.39 16.21 43.67
C VAL A 382 -21.85 16.56 43.95
N ASP A 383 -22.74 16.49 42.95
CA ASP A 383 -24.17 16.79 43.11
C ASP A 383 -24.83 15.87 44.14
N TYR A 384 -24.54 14.56 44.08
CA TYR A 384 -25.02 13.61 45.08
C TYR A 384 -24.55 13.93 46.49
N SER A 385 -23.31 14.39 46.65
CA SER A 385 -22.72 14.69 47.97
C SER A 385 -23.19 16.02 48.58
N LEU A 386 -23.75 16.91 47.76
CA LEU A 386 -24.31 18.19 48.20
C LEU A 386 -25.79 18.10 48.60
N ARG A 387 -26.47 17.01 48.23
CA ARG A 387 -27.84 16.70 48.61
C ARG A 387 -27.87 15.96 49.94
#